data_AF-A0A1F7B405-F1
#
_entry.id   AF-A0A1F7B405-F1
#
_cell.length_a   1.000
_cell.length_b   1.000
_cell.length_c   1.000
_cell.angle_alpha   90.00
_cell.angle_beta   90.00
_cell.angle_gamma   90.00
#
_symmetry.space_group_name_H-M   'P 1'
#
loop_
_entity.id
_entity.type
_entity.pdbx_description
1 polymer ?
#
loop_
_entity_poly.entity_id
_entity_poly.type
_entity_poly.pdbx_seq_one_letter_code
_entity_poly.pdbx_strand_id
1 'polypeptide(L)'
;MKKFIYFIAGALFAFSITAFAATTIFTDQNTFEDWYEDAVINMHNKGIITGYSDGSFQAYNNVNRAELAVMLDRMFQYIEANKSSILSMETAKAIAEKSSCTEEGNLTGEYYYNDITKTWWFNTNIQKSGCNPTCVVDEETKTAEINWMCTGAL
;
A
#
# COMPACT_ATOMS: atom_id res chain seq x y z
N MET A 1 -59.57 -50.50 5.53
CA MET A 1 -58.40 -50.77 4.66
C MET A 1 -58.24 -49.65 3.64
N LYS A 2 -57.43 -48.63 3.93
CA LYS A 2 -56.89 -47.70 2.92
C LYS A 2 -55.46 -47.36 3.36
N LYS A 3 -54.49 -47.90 2.63
CA LYS A 3 -53.06 -47.81 2.93
C LYS A 3 -52.56 -46.42 2.51
N PHE A 4 -51.99 -45.67 3.45
CA PHE A 4 -51.22 -44.47 3.16
C PHE A 4 -49.87 -44.89 2.56
N ILE A 5 -49.71 -44.69 1.25
CA ILE A 5 -48.43 -44.78 0.57
C ILE A 5 -47.93 -43.35 0.40
N TYR A 6 -46.94 -42.96 1.19
CA TYR A 6 -46.19 -41.72 0.99
C TYR A 6 -45.32 -41.90 -0.25
N PHE A 7 -45.68 -41.26 -1.36
CA PHE A 7 -44.78 -41.05 -2.48
C PHE A 7 -43.64 -40.14 -1.98
N ILE A 8 -42.45 -40.72 -1.81
CA ILE A 8 -41.21 -39.96 -1.70
C ILE A 8 -41.05 -39.24 -3.03
N ALA A 9 -41.46 -37.98 -3.08
CA ALA A 9 -41.10 -37.09 -4.16
C ALA A 9 -39.58 -36.92 -4.07
N GLY A 10 -38.86 -37.74 -4.83
CA GLY A 10 -37.43 -37.60 -5.06
C GLY A 10 -37.19 -36.27 -5.75
N ALA A 11 -36.99 -35.21 -4.96
CA ALA A 11 -36.41 -33.98 -5.42
C ALA A 11 -34.94 -34.26 -5.75
N LEU A 12 -34.69 -34.71 -6.98
CA LEU A 12 -33.41 -34.55 -7.65
C LEU A 12 -33.18 -33.05 -7.82
N PHE A 13 -32.73 -32.40 -6.74
CA PHE A 13 -32.19 -31.05 -6.82
C PHE A 13 -30.86 -31.20 -7.56
N ALA A 14 -30.88 -30.97 -8.87
CA ALA A 14 -29.68 -30.89 -9.68
C ALA A 14 -28.85 -29.70 -9.15
N PHE A 15 -27.93 -29.99 -8.23
CA PHE A 15 -26.93 -29.03 -7.78
C PHE A 15 -26.02 -28.79 -8.98
N SER A 16 -26.32 -27.73 -9.73
CA SER A 16 -25.49 -27.31 -10.85
C SER A 16 -24.17 -26.84 -10.27
N ILE A 17 -23.14 -27.68 -10.37
CA ILE A 17 -21.77 -27.30 -10.00
C ILE A 17 -21.31 -26.30 -11.05
N THR A 18 -21.38 -25.01 -10.74
CA THR A 18 -20.67 -24.01 -11.54
C THR A 18 -19.19 -24.16 -11.24
N ALA A 19 -18.47 -24.83 -12.14
CA ALA A 19 -17.02 -24.86 -12.10
C ALA A 19 -16.52 -23.42 -12.35
N PHE A 20 -15.90 -22.82 -11.33
CA PHE A 20 -15.14 -21.60 -11.52
C PHE A 20 -13.83 -21.98 -12.19
N ALA A 21 -13.74 -21.76 -13.51
CA ALA A 21 -12.46 -21.86 -14.20
C ALA A 21 -11.57 -20.71 -13.72
N ALA A 22 -10.34 -21.03 -13.29
CA ALA A 22 -9.33 -20.02 -13.01
C ALA A 22 -9.12 -19.18 -14.28
N THR A 23 -9.18 -17.86 -14.15
CA THR A 23 -8.91 -16.96 -15.28
C THR A 23 -7.42 -17.04 -15.59
N THR A 24 -7.08 -17.59 -16.76
CA THR A 24 -5.71 -17.61 -17.26
C THR A 24 -5.35 -16.22 -17.77
N ILE A 25 -4.28 -15.64 -17.23
CA ILE A 25 -3.78 -14.33 -17.60
C ILE A 25 -2.88 -14.44 -18.84
N PHE A 26 -2.03 -15.46 -18.88
CA PHE A 26 -1.13 -15.73 -19.99
C PHE A 26 -1.50 -17.03 -20.69
N THR A 27 -1.27 -17.08 -22.01
CA THR A 27 -1.57 -18.27 -22.84
C THR A 27 -0.66 -19.46 -22.51
N ASP A 28 0.52 -19.21 -21.95
CA ASP A 28 1.51 -20.19 -21.50
C ASP A 28 1.56 -20.36 -19.98
N GLN A 29 0.56 -19.86 -19.24
CA GLN A 29 0.54 -19.92 -17.77
C GLN A 29 0.58 -21.37 -17.23
N ASN A 30 0.06 -22.34 -17.98
CA ASN A 30 0.12 -23.76 -17.62
C ASN A 30 1.54 -24.35 -17.63
N THR A 31 2.53 -23.60 -18.13
CA THR A 31 3.95 -23.98 -18.12
C THR A 31 4.70 -23.39 -16.92
N PHE A 32 4.02 -22.60 -16.08
CA PHE A 32 4.66 -21.93 -14.96
C PHE A 32 5.02 -22.91 -13.84
N GLU A 33 6.07 -22.57 -13.09
CA GLU A 33 6.42 -23.26 -11.86
C GLU A 33 5.92 -22.45 -10.66
N ASP A 34 5.49 -23.16 -9.61
CA ASP A 34 4.88 -22.58 -8.40
C ASP A 34 5.70 -21.43 -7.79
N TRP A 35 7.03 -21.48 -7.89
CA TRP A 35 7.90 -20.50 -7.23
C TRP A 35 7.82 -19.09 -7.84
N TYR A 36 7.35 -18.94 -9.08
CA TYR A 36 7.25 -17.63 -9.74
C TYR A 36 5.85 -17.25 -10.23
N GLU A 37 4.92 -18.19 -10.35
CA GLU A 37 3.57 -17.91 -10.87
C GLU A 37 2.91 -16.74 -10.14
N ASP A 38 2.86 -16.80 -8.81
CA ASP A 38 2.25 -15.74 -7.99
C ASP A 38 2.91 -14.38 -8.20
N ALA A 39 4.25 -14.34 -8.33
CA ALA A 39 4.99 -13.10 -8.54
C ALA A 39 4.65 -12.49 -9.90
N VAL A 40 4.61 -13.29 -10.95
CA VAL A 40 4.29 -12.86 -12.32
C VAL A 40 2.84 -12.36 -12.40
N ILE A 41 1.90 -13.11 -11.83
CA ILE A 41 0.49 -12.74 -11.76
C ILE A 41 0.31 -11.42 -10.99
N ASN A 42 0.99 -11.27 -9.85
CA ASN A 42 0.92 -10.05 -9.05
C ASN A 42 1.45 -8.84 -9.83
N MET A 43 2.60 -8.98 -10.50
CA MET A 43 3.17 -7.91 -11.32
C MET A 43 2.31 -7.57 -12.55
N HIS A 44 1.62 -8.57 -13.11
CA HIS A 44 0.63 -8.34 -14.16
C HIS A 44 -0.55 -7.53 -13.66
N ASN A 45 -1.12 -7.90 -12.51
CA ASN A 45 -2.25 -7.18 -11.91
C ASN A 45 -1.89 -5.74 -11.54
N LYS A 46 -0.62 -5.46 -11.28
CA LYS A 46 -0.08 -4.09 -11.08
C LYS A 46 0.21 -3.34 -12.38
N GLY A 47 0.03 -3.97 -13.54
CA GLY A 47 0.32 -3.39 -14.85
C GLY A 47 1.81 -3.24 -15.16
N ILE A 48 2.70 -3.86 -14.37
CA ILE A 48 4.15 -3.78 -14.55
C ILE A 48 4.59 -4.72 -15.67
N ILE A 49 4.08 -5.96 -15.64
CA ILE A 49 4.29 -6.97 -16.67
C ILE A 49 3.00 -7.12 -17.48
N THR A 50 3.11 -7.12 -18.81
CA THR A 50 1.93 -7.25 -19.69
C THR A 50 1.96 -8.49 -20.57
N GLY A 51 3.09 -9.21 -20.59
CA GLY A 51 3.35 -10.25 -21.58
C GLY A 51 3.59 -9.69 -22.98
N TYR A 52 3.67 -10.60 -23.94
CA TYR A 52 3.86 -10.32 -25.36
C TYR A 52 2.51 -10.13 -26.07
N SER A 53 2.55 -9.62 -27.31
CA SER A 53 1.35 -9.36 -28.10
C SER A 53 0.53 -10.60 -28.44
N ASP A 54 1.12 -11.79 -28.36
CA ASP A 54 0.45 -13.09 -28.54
C ASP A 54 -0.22 -13.60 -27.25
N GLY A 55 -0.14 -12.84 -26.15
CA GLY A 55 -0.69 -13.17 -24.85
C GLY A 55 0.18 -14.09 -23.99
N SER A 56 1.41 -14.41 -24.42
CA SER A 56 2.35 -15.23 -23.64
C SER A 56 3.21 -14.41 -22.68
N PHE A 57 3.78 -15.05 -21.65
CA PHE A 57 4.78 -14.46 -20.76
C PHE A 57 6.21 -14.86 -21.12
N GLN A 58 6.42 -16.08 -21.61
CA GLN A 58 7.70 -16.65 -22.04
C GLN A 58 8.78 -16.66 -20.93
N ALA A 59 8.48 -17.33 -19.81
CA ALA A 59 9.29 -17.29 -18.57
C ALA A 59 10.79 -17.60 -18.74
N TYR A 60 11.17 -18.44 -19.71
CA TYR A 60 12.56 -18.85 -19.95
C TYR A 60 13.28 -18.03 -21.03
N ASN A 61 12.62 -17.04 -21.63
CA ASN A 61 13.25 -16.15 -22.59
C ASN A 61 14.05 -15.05 -21.87
N ASN A 62 15.18 -14.66 -22.48
CA ASN A 62 16.00 -13.58 -21.94
C ASN A 62 15.29 -12.23 -22.11
N VAL A 63 15.21 -11.47 -21.02
CA VAL A 63 14.76 -10.08 -21.05
C VAL A 63 15.84 -9.20 -21.66
N ASN A 64 15.50 -8.44 -22.70
CA ASN A 64 16.41 -7.46 -23.28
C ASN A 64 16.35 -6.11 -22.55
N ARG A 65 17.29 -5.22 -22.87
CA ARG A 65 17.42 -3.91 -22.20
C ARG A 65 16.18 -3.02 -22.37
N ALA A 66 15.50 -3.09 -23.51
CA ALA A 66 14.32 -2.28 -23.77
C ALA A 66 13.11 -2.78 -22.98
N GLU A 67 12.91 -4.10 -22.92
CA GLU A 67 11.86 -4.72 -22.10
C GLU A 67 12.06 -4.42 -20.61
N LEU A 68 13.29 -4.55 -20.12
CA LEU A 68 13.62 -4.19 -18.74
C LEU A 68 13.33 -2.70 -18.46
N ALA A 69 13.70 -1.80 -19.37
CA ALA A 69 13.44 -0.37 -19.20
C ALA A 69 11.94 -0.06 -19.12
N VAL A 70 11.13 -0.71 -19.94
CA VAL A 70 9.66 -0.57 -19.92
C VAL A 70 9.06 -1.09 -18.62
N MET A 71 9.54 -2.25 -18.11
CA MET A 71 9.08 -2.77 -16.82
C MET A 71 9.43 -1.83 -15.66
N LEU A 72 10.66 -1.29 -15.65
CA LEU A 72 11.09 -0.33 -14.62
C LEU A 72 10.27 0.96 -14.66
N ASP A 73 10.02 1.51 -15.85
CA ASP A 73 9.21 2.71 -16.02
C ASP A 73 7.78 2.51 -15.48
N ARG A 74 7.13 1.40 -15.82
CA ARG A 74 5.80 1.04 -15.29
C ARG A 74 5.82 0.84 -13.78
N MET A 75 6.89 0.25 -13.24
CA MET A 75 7.06 0.08 -11.79
C MET A 75 7.17 1.43 -11.08
N PHE A 76 7.93 2.38 -11.62
CA PHE A 76 8.01 3.74 -11.05
C PHE A 76 6.65 4.44 -11.09
N GLN A 77 5.93 4.35 -12.21
CA GLN A 77 4.59 4.91 -12.32
C GLN A 77 3.62 4.27 -11.32
N TYR A 78 3.67 2.94 -11.15
CA TYR A 78 2.88 2.23 -10.15
C TYR A 78 3.20 2.72 -8.74
N ILE A 79 4.48 2.85 -8.39
CA ILE A 79 4.92 3.34 -7.08
C ILE A 79 4.43 4.76 -6.83
N GLU A 80 4.56 5.67 -7.80
CA GLU A 80 4.09 7.05 -7.63
C GLU A 80 2.56 7.15 -7.57
N ALA A 81 1.83 6.35 -8.37
CA ALA A 81 0.36 6.30 -8.32
C ALA A 81 -0.18 5.70 -7.02
N ASN A 82 0.56 4.78 -6.40
CA ASN A 82 0.19 4.11 -5.15
C ASN A 82 0.95 4.65 -3.93
N LYS A 83 1.69 5.74 -4.11
CA LYS A 83 2.30 6.47 -3.01
C LYS A 83 1.16 6.93 -2.11
N SER A 84 1.18 6.48 -0.86
CA SER A 84 0.23 6.94 0.15
C SER A 84 0.18 8.46 0.06
N SER A 85 -1.01 9.00 -0.18
CA SER A 85 -1.18 10.43 -0.44
C SER A 85 -0.39 11.21 0.60
N ILE A 86 0.54 12.06 0.13
CA ILE A 86 1.37 12.91 0.97
C ILE A 86 0.49 13.42 2.10
N LEU A 87 0.88 13.13 3.34
CA LEU A 87 0.14 13.61 4.50
C LEU A 87 0.04 15.12 4.33
N SER A 88 -1.17 15.61 4.05
CA SER A 88 -1.33 17.04 3.80
C SER A 88 -0.88 17.81 5.03
N MET A 89 -0.38 19.03 4.83
CA MET A 89 -0.01 19.91 5.95
C MET A 89 -1.14 20.01 6.98
N GLU A 90 -2.40 20.10 6.53
CA GLU A 90 -3.58 20.18 7.39
C GLU A 90 -3.77 18.92 8.23
N THR A 91 -3.65 17.74 7.61
CA THR A 91 -3.76 16.47 8.33
C THR A 91 -2.58 16.27 9.30
N ALA A 92 -1.37 16.64 8.89
CA ALA A 92 -0.18 16.58 9.74
C ALA A 92 -0.33 17.49 10.96
N LYS A 93 -0.81 18.72 10.77
CA LYS A 93 -1.09 19.66 11.85
C LYS A 93 -2.16 19.10 12.80
N ALA A 94 -3.24 18.51 12.26
CA ALA A 94 -4.29 17.90 13.07
C ALA A 94 -3.80 16.69 13.89
N ILE A 95 -2.78 15.95 13.41
CA ILE A 95 -2.13 14.89 14.18
C ILE A 95 -1.28 15.51 15.31
N ALA A 96 -0.47 16.53 14.99
CA ALA A 96 0.35 17.24 15.96
C ALA A 96 -0.49 17.86 17.10
N GLU A 97 -1.61 18.52 16.78
CA GLU A 97 -2.53 19.13 17.75
C GLU A 97 -3.26 18.12 18.65
N LYS A 98 -3.28 16.85 18.27
CA LYS A 98 -3.89 15.75 19.05
C LYS A 98 -2.86 14.89 19.79
N SER A 99 -1.59 15.28 19.75
CA SER A 99 -0.47 14.53 20.31
C SER A 99 0.10 15.18 21.57
N SER A 100 1.14 14.58 22.11
CA SER A 100 1.89 15.15 23.24
C SER A 100 2.56 16.49 22.92
N CYS A 101 2.70 16.85 21.64
CA CYS A 101 3.28 18.12 21.21
C CYS A 101 2.54 19.37 21.71
N THR A 102 1.28 19.25 22.14
CA THR A 102 0.47 20.38 22.61
C THR A 102 0.04 20.25 24.08
N GLU A 103 0.67 19.37 24.86
CA GLU A 103 0.38 19.24 26.30
C GLU A 103 0.94 20.42 27.12
N GLU A 104 2.14 20.90 26.77
CA GLU A 104 2.85 21.98 27.48
C GLU A 104 2.77 23.34 26.77
N GLY A 105 2.08 23.41 25.63
CA GLY A 105 2.02 24.61 24.79
C GLY A 105 1.24 24.40 23.51
N ASN A 106 1.49 25.27 22.53
CA ASN A 106 0.80 25.26 21.23
C ASN A 106 1.81 25.23 20.09
N LEU A 107 1.37 24.68 18.96
CA LEU A 107 2.06 24.85 17.69
C LEU A 107 2.00 26.32 17.27
N THR A 108 3.08 26.79 16.67
CA THR A 108 3.13 28.07 15.99
C THR A 108 2.69 27.89 14.52
N GLY A 109 2.53 28.99 13.79
CA GLY A 109 2.21 28.96 12.37
C GLY A 109 3.38 28.55 11.47
N GLU A 110 4.58 28.38 12.02
CA GLU A 110 5.78 28.04 11.27
C GLU A 110 5.93 26.52 11.13
N TYR A 111 6.16 26.07 9.90
CA TYR A 111 6.30 24.66 9.58
C TYR A 111 7.31 24.42 8.44
N TYR A 112 7.81 23.19 8.37
CA TYR A 112 8.72 22.71 7.34
C TYR A 112 8.41 21.25 7.04
N TYR A 113 8.50 20.84 5.77
CA TYR A 113 8.38 19.44 5.38
C TYR A 113 9.72 18.93 4.86
N ASN A 114 10.15 17.77 5.37
CA ASN A 114 11.37 17.11 4.93
C ASN A 114 11.02 15.97 3.97
N ASP A 115 11.31 16.16 2.68
CA ASP A 115 11.07 15.19 1.62
C ASP A 115 11.89 13.89 1.77
N ILE A 116 13.05 13.96 2.43
CA ILE A 116 13.95 12.81 2.59
C ILE A 116 13.44 11.91 3.72
N THR A 117 13.08 12.51 4.86
CA THR A 117 12.60 11.77 6.04
C THR A 117 11.09 11.63 6.10
N LYS A 118 10.36 12.19 5.13
CA LYS A 118 8.89 12.16 5.06
C LYS A 118 8.24 12.62 6.37
N THR A 119 8.72 13.75 6.90
CA THR A 119 8.25 14.28 8.19
C THR A 119 7.86 15.75 8.08
N TRP A 120 6.78 16.11 8.76
CA TRP A 120 6.36 17.49 8.99
C TRP A 120 6.91 17.99 10.32
N TRP A 121 7.49 19.18 10.31
CA TRP A 121 8.09 19.83 11.47
C TRP A 121 7.29 21.08 11.75
N PHE A 122 6.74 21.20 12.96
CA PHE A 122 5.97 22.36 13.42
C PHE A 122 6.67 22.98 14.62
N ASN A 123 7.01 24.26 14.51
CA ASN A 123 7.60 24.99 15.64
C ASN A 123 6.57 25.13 16.76
N THR A 124 7.02 25.11 18.01
CA THR A 124 6.15 25.21 19.19
C THR A 124 6.51 26.46 20.00
N ASN A 125 5.57 26.95 20.81
CA ASN A 125 5.85 28.05 21.75
C ASN A 125 6.24 27.56 23.15
N ILE A 126 6.50 26.26 23.32
CA ILE A 126 6.85 25.63 24.58
C ILE A 126 8.17 26.22 25.09
N GLN A 127 8.17 26.68 26.34
CA GLN A 127 9.33 27.30 26.97
C GLN A 127 10.02 26.32 27.90
N LYS A 128 11.23 25.88 27.53
CA LYS A 128 12.09 25.06 28.39
C LYS A 128 13.52 25.56 28.32
N SER A 129 14.12 25.83 29.48
CA SER A 129 15.46 26.41 29.57
C SER A 129 16.47 25.56 28.80
N GLY A 130 17.25 26.21 27.93
CA GLY A 130 18.28 25.56 27.11
C GLY A 130 17.76 24.66 25.99
N CYS A 131 16.45 24.65 25.71
CA CYS A 131 15.84 23.79 24.70
C CYS A 131 15.08 24.58 23.63
N ASN A 132 15.11 24.09 22.39
CA ASN A 132 14.29 24.57 21.28
C ASN A 132 13.44 23.40 20.72
N PRO A 133 12.21 23.20 21.23
CA PRO A 133 11.36 22.08 20.82
C PRO A 133 10.64 22.30 19.49
N THR A 134 10.61 21.26 18.66
CA THR A 134 9.81 21.18 17.44
C THR A 134 8.96 19.91 17.47
N CYS A 135 7.69 20.01 17.10
CA CYS A 135 6.85 18.84 16.92
C CYS A 135 7.12 18.21 15.56
N VAL A 136 7.40 16.91 15.52
CA VAL A 136 7.69 16.16 14.31
C VAL A 136 6.58 15.14 14.08
N VAL A 137 5.96 15.17 12.91
CA VAL A 137 4.91 14.24 12.49
C VAL A 137 5.45 13.38 11.36
N ASP A 138 5.41 12.06 11.54
CA ASP A 138 5.81 11.10 10.53
C ASP A 138 4.66 10.82 9.54
N GLU A 139 4.96 10.91 8.25
CA GLU A 139 3.97 10.71 7.19
C GLU A 139 3.52 9.26 7.07
N GLU A 140 4.37 8.28 7.36
CA GLU A 140 4.06 6.87 7.20
C GLU A 140 3.28 6.35 8.41
N THR A 141 3.80 6.56 9.62
CA THR A 141 3.20 6.04 10.86
C THR A 141 2.03 6.89 11.35
N LYS A 142 1.91 8.13 10.87
CA LYS A 142 0.92 9.12 11.32
C LYS A 142 1.02 9.42 12.82
N THR A 143 2.22 9.30 13.40
CA THR A 143 2.49 9.63 14.80
C THR A 143 3.21 10.98 14.90
N ALA A 144 3.03 11.65 16.04
CA ALA A 144 3.69 12.91 16.32
C ALA A 144 4.44 12.84 17.65
N GLU A 145 5.67 13.34 17.64
CA GLU A 145 6.57 13.35 18.79
C GLU A 145 7.31 14.69 18.88
N ILE A 146 7.63 15.10 20.10
CA ILE A 146 8.39 16.33 20.33
C ILE A 146 9.89 16.05 20.24
N ASN A 147 10.57 16.75 19.33
CA ASN A 147 12.02 16.74 19.22
C ASN A 147 12.62 17.85 20.08
N TRP A 148 13.27 17.45 21.18
CA TRP A 148 13.93 18.36 22.11
C TRP A 148 15.38 18.62 21.69
N MET A 149 15.63 19.70 20.96
CA MET A 149 16.99 20.16 20.70
C MET A 149 17.46 21.00 21.88
N CYS A 150 18.04 20.34 22.90
CA CYS A 150 18.58 21.01 24.08
C CYS A 150 20.10 21.14 23.99
N THR A 151 20.60 22.37 24.13
CA THR A 151 22.02 22.59 24.42
C THR A 151 22.19 22.46 25.93
N GLY A 152 23.06 21.57 26.38
CA GLY A 152 23.26 21.30 27.80
C GLY A 152 23.40 22.59 28.60
N ALA A 153 22.41 22.85 29.45
CA ALA A 153 22.53 23.84 30.51
C ALA A 153 23.58 23.30 31.48
N LEU A 154 24.83 23.76 31.33
CA LEU A 154 25.82 23.70 32.41
C LEU A 154 25.49 24.78 33.43
#